data_AF-A0A238BQN5-F1
#
_entry.id   AF-A0A238BQN5-F1
#
_cell.length_a   1.000
_cell.length_b   1.000
_cell.length_c   1.000
_cell.angle_alpha   90.00
_cell.angle_beta   90.00
_cell.angle_gamma   90.00
#
_symmetry.space_group_name_H-M   'P 1'
#
loop_
_entity.id
_entity.type
_entity.pdbx_description
1 polymer ?
#
loop_
_entity_poly.entity_id
_entity_poly.type
_entity_poly.pdbx_seq_one_letter_code
_entity_poly.pdbx_strand_id
1 'polypeptide(L)'
;MDSKDKLDSVTVPHVVKFAFGGSAGMGATLIVQPLDLLKNRMQLNGLSDRKESRSSLRILRSIIRNEGFFAIYSGLSAGLLRQATYTTTRLGIYTWLFEQFTKDGTTTTFATKAAIALIAGAVGSFVGTPAEVALIRMCTDGRLPLEQRRRYKNVMDALMRVIREEGIFTLWRGCKPTVLRAMTVNAAQLATYSQSKEVLLSTKFFEEGVTLQFAASMMSGFATTVASMPIDIVKTRVQNMRMIDGKPEYNGILDVWSKVIRNEGFFSLWKGFTPYYFRMGPHTMLTFIILEQLNAVYFKYILDMASKTALVVLAEGAEEMETVIPVDVLRRSGIEVTVAGLLGKNAVKCSRQVIIVPDKALAEVADQKFDVIVLPGGLQGANSLAASDEVGTILRAQHETGRYIAAICAAPIALKSHGIAPGILVTSHPSVKQKLVESGYKYSEDRVVVTDHIVTSRGPGTALEFALKLVELLLGMEKVKEVALPMVVKE
;
A
#
# COMPACT_ATOMS: atom_id res chain seq x y z
N MET A 1 35.65 -3.70 -4.92
CA MET A 1 34.61 -2.79 -5.48
C MET A 1 33.78 -3.67 -6.39
N ASP A 2 32.45 -3.60 -6.30
CA ASP A 2 31.44 -4.50 -6.91
C ASP A 2 31.15 -5.83 -6.20
N SER A 3 30.38 -5.69 -5.13
CA SER A 3 29.42 -6.70 -4.63
C SER A 3 28.52 -6.16 -3.51
N LYS A 4 28.73 -4.91 -3.07
CA LYS A 4 27.86 -4.19 -2.12
C LYS A 4 26.59 -3.57 -2.76
N ASP A 5 26.50 -3.46 -4.08
CA ASP A 5 25.37 -2.79 -4.76
C ASP A 5 24.20 -3.74 -5.14
N LYS A 6 24.17 -4.98 -4.63
CA LYS A 6 23.09 -5.94 -4.91
C LYS A 6 22.22 -6.29 -3.71
N LEU A 7 22.40 -5.61 -2.58
CA LEU A 7 21.55 -5.77 -1.40
C LEU A 7 20.87 -4.45 -1.00
N ASP A 8 20.51 -3.63 -1.98
CA ASP A 8 19.51 -2.60 -1.75
C ASP A 8 18.22 -3.29 -1.34
N SER A 9 17.71 -2.87 -0.18
CA SER A 9 16.40 -3.20 0.39
C SER A 9 15.40 -3.62 -0.69
N VAL A 10 14.79 -4.80 -0.54
CA VAL A 10 13.77 -5.32 -1.47
C VAL A 10 12.61 -4.33 -1.53
N THR A 11 12.72 -3.35 -2.41
CA THR A 11 11.79 -2.25 -2.57
C THR A 11 11.03 -2.50 -3.85
N VAL A 12 9.71 -2.31 -3.79
CA VAL A 12 8.85 -2.46 -4.97
C VAL A 12 9.40 -1.55 -6.08
N PRO A 13 9.76 -2.09 -7.26
CA PRO A 13 10.32 -1.28 -8.34
C PRO A 13 9.40 -0.12 -8.71
N HIS A 14 9.95 1.01 -9.12
CA HIS A 14 9.16 2.20 -9.47
C HIS A 14 8.08 1.90 -10.51
N VAL A 15 8.37 1.05 -11.49
CA VAL A 15 7.41 0.60 -12.51
C VAL A 15 6.22 -0.16 -11.91
N VAL A 16 6.46 -0.96 -10.87
CA VAL A 16 5.40 -1.72 -10.20
C VAL A 16 4.55 -0.81 -9.32
N LYS A 17 5.18 0.08 -8.54
CA LYS A 17 4.46 1.14 -7.79
C LYS A 17 3.59 1.98 -8.72
N PHE A 18 4.13 2.28 -9.89
CA PHE A 18 3.47 3.01 -10.95
C PHE A 18 2.23 2.26 -11.48
N ALA A 19 2.40 0.98 -11.83
CA ALA A 19 1.32 0.11 -12.29
C ALA A 19 0.21 -0.08 -11.23
N PHE A 20 0.58 -0.20 -9.94
CA PHE A 20 -0.39 -0.34 -8.85
C PHE A 20 -1.18 0.94 -8.63
N GLY A 21 -0.53 2.11 -8.65
CA GLY A 21 -1.23 3.38 -8.55
C GLY A 21 -2.24 3.59 -9.68
N GLY A 22 -1.85 3.28 -10.92
CA GLY A 22 -2.75 3.33 -12.09
C GLY A 22 -3.92 2.35 -11.99
N SER A 23 -3.63 1.09 -11.66
CA SER A 23 -4.63 0.02 -11.54
C SER A 23 -5.62 0.28 -10.40
N ALA A 24 -5.14 0.79 -9.26
CA ALA A 24 -5.98 1.17 -8.14
C ALA A 24 -6.94 2.32 -8.48
N GLY A 25 -6.45 3.36 -9.17
CA GLY A 25 -7.29 4.48 -9.62
C GLY A 25 -8.34 4.05 -10.67
N MET A 26 -7.97 3.13 -11.57
CA MET A 26 -8.90 2.51 -12.51
C MET A 26 -9.97 1.67 -11.79
N GLY A 27 -9.57 0.84 -10.82
CA GLY A 27 -10.48 0.02 -10.02
C GLY A 27 -11.47 0.86 -9.22
N ALA A 28 -11.02 1.95 -8.59
CA ALA A 28 -11.90 2.90 -7.93
C ALA A 28 -12.88 3.57 -8.91
N THR A 29 -12.42 3.91 -10.12
CA THR A 29 -13.25 4.52 -11.17
C THR A 29 -14.35 3.59 -11.66
N LEU A 30 -14.11 2.27 -11.75
CA LEU A 30 -15.17 1.29 -12.04
C LEU A 30 -16.34 1.44 -11.07
N ILE A 31 -16.08 1.63 -9.78
CA ILE A 31 -17.15 1.68 -8.78
C ILE A 31 -17.88 3.03 -8.82
N VAL A 32 -17.16 4.14 -9.00
CA VAL A 32 -17.74 5.49 -8.90
C VAL A 32 -18.25 6.08 -10.21
N GLN A 33 -18.06 5.41 -11.35
CA GLN A 33 -18.49 5.88 -12.68
C GLN A 33 -19.95 6.37 -12.75
N PRO A 34 -20.94 5.73 -12.10
CA PRO A 34 -22.32 6.22 -12.13
C PRO A 34 -22.48 7.66 -11.58
N LEU A 35 -21.66 8.04 -10.59
CA LEU A 35 -21.65 9.39 -10.04
C LEU A 35 -21.02 10.39 -11.01
N ASP A 36 -19.97 9.98 -11.74
CA ASP A 36 -19.34 10.81 -12.79
C ASP A 36 -20.32 11.07 -13.96
N LEU A 37 -21.05 10.04 -14.40
CA LEU A 37 -22.11 10.20 -15.40
C LEU A 37 -23.17 11.21 -14.93
N LEU A 38 -23.65 11.03 -13.69
CA LEU A 38 -24.70 11.86 -13.12
C LEU A 38 -24.29 13.33 -13.03
N LYS A 39 -23.07 13.58 -12.53
CA LYS A 39 -22.46 14.91 -12.49
C LYS A 39 -22.41 15.55 -13.88
N ASN A 40 -21.84 14.86 -14.87
CA ASN A 40 -21.67 15.41 -16.22
C ASN A 40 -23.02 15.75 -16.87
N ARG A 41 -24.05 14.92 -16.67
CA ARG A 41 -25.41 15.23 -17.13
C ARG A 41 -25.99 16.43 -16.38
N MET A 42 -25.86 16.49 -15.06
CA MET A 42 -26.37 17.64 -14.30
C MET A 42 -25.72 18.97 -14.74
N GLN A 43 -24.44 18.98 -15.06
CA GLN A 43 -23.70 20.17 -15.48
C GLN A 43 -24.11 20.70 -16.86
N LEU A 44 -24.79 19.90 -17.67
CA LEU A 44 -25.23 20.24 -19.02
C LEU A 44 -26.76 20.42 -19.14
N ASN A 45 -27.49 20.38 -18.03
CA ASN A 45 -28.95 20.45 -17.98
C ASN A 45 -29.60 21.72 -18.54
N GLY A 46 -28.85 22.79 -18.80
CA GLY A 46 -29.41 24.04 -19.33
C GLY A 46 -29.16 24.29 -20.82
N LEU A 47 -28.71 23.27 -21.56
CA LEU A 47 -28.49 23.33 -23.02
C LEU A 47 -29.65 22.74 -23.85
N SER A 48 -30.67 22.17 -23.21
CA SER A 48 -31.81 21.59 -23.91
C SER A 48 -33.10 22.30 -23.49
N ASP A 49 -33.98 22.54 -24.46
CA ASP A 49 -35.30 23.17 -24.27
C ASP A 49 -36.24 22.39 -23.32
N ARG A 50 -35.87 21.17 -22.92
CA ARG A 50 -36.61 20.38 -21.93
C ARG A 50 -36.22 20.83 -20.52
N LYS A 51 -37.23 21.29 -19.74
CA LYS A 51 -37.13 21.48 -18.28
C LYS A 51 -36.86 20.14 -17.57
N GLU A 52 -35.62 19.67 -17.60
CA GLU A 52 -35.20 18.49 -16.87
C GLU A 52 -35.03 18.78 -15.37
N SER A 53 -35.27 17.74 -14.56
CA SER A 53 -35.26 17.85 -13.11
C SER A 53 -33.87 18.17 -12.56
N ARG A 54 -33.81 19.06 -11.55
CA ARG A 54 -32.59 19.42 -10.83
C ARG A 54 -32.08 18.32 -9.87
N SER A 55 -32.86 17.25 -9.66
CA SER A 55 -32.55 16.22 -8.66
C SER A 55 -31.75 15.06 -9.25
N SER A 56 -30.61 14.74 -8.60
CA SER A 56 -29.70 13.64 -8.93
C SER A 56 -30.42 12.29 -9.05
N LEU A 57 -31.31 11.98 -8.10
CA LEU A 57 -32.03 10.69 -8.07
C LEU A 57 -33.02 10.55 -9.22
N ARG A 58 -33.66 11.65 -9.63
CA ARG A 58 -34.63 11.63 -10.75
C ARG A 58 -33.91 11.44 -12.09
N ILE A 59 -32.74 12.07 -12.26
CA ILE A 59 -31.90 11.86 -13.44
C ILE A 59 -31.42 10.40 -13.49
N LEU A 60 -30.92 9.86 -12.38
CA LEU A 60 -30.49 8.45 -12.31
C LEU A 60 -31.64 7.49 -12.67
N ARG A 61 -32.83 7.69 -12.10
CA ARG A 61 -34.02 6.89 -12.43
C ARG A 61 -34.43 7.03 -13.90
N SER A 62 -34.29 8.23 -14.46
CA SER A 62 -34.56 8.49 -15.89
C SER A 62 -33.60 7.74 -16.80
N ILE A 63 -32.30 7.70 -16.46
CA ILE A 63 -31.28 6.95 -17.22
C ILE A 63 -31.64 5.46 -17.24
N ILE A 64 -31.88 4.88 -16.06
CA ILE A 64 -32.18 3.45 -15.95
C ILE A 64 -33.46 3.09 -16.72
N ARG A 65 -34.48 3.95 -16.66
CA ARG A 65 -35.77 3.71 -17.33
C ARG A 65 -35.71 3.90 -18.85
N ASN A 66 -34.98 4.90 -19.34
CA ASN A 66 -35.03 5.31 -20.75
C ASN A 66 -33.86 4.78 -21.59
N GLU A 67 -32.72 4.51 -20.96
CA GLU A 67 -31.48 4.08 -21.64
C GLU A 67 -31.01 2.69 -21.18
N GLY A 68 -31.60 2.16 -20.12
CA GLY A 68 -31.28 0.85 -19.56
C GLY A 68 -30.30 0.91 -18.39
N PHE A 69 -30.20 -0.20 -17.65
CA PHE A 69 -29.37 -0.29 -16.45
C PHE A 69 -27.87 -0.05 -16.73
N PHE A 70 -27.32 -0.67 -17.77
CA PHE A 70 -25.91 -0.52 -18.13
C PHE A 70 -25.53 0.88 -18.63
N ALA A 71 -26.51 1.72 -19.00
CA ALA A 71 -26.24 3.09 -19.44
C ALA A 71 -25.61 3.95 -18.34
N ILE A 72 -25.73 3.57 -17.05
CA ILE A 72 -25.07 4.26 -15.94
C ILE A 72 -23.52 4.18 -16.00
N TYR A 73 -22.99 3.26 -16.80
CA TYR A 73 -21.56 3.09 -17.08
C TYR A 73 -21.11 3.73 -18.40
N SER A 74 -21.97 4.52 -19.04
CA SER A 74 -21.60 5.25 -20.27
C SER A 74 -20.35 6.10 -20.02
N GLY A 75 -19.39 6.02 -20.95
CA GLY A 75 -18.11 6.71 -20.82
C GLY A 75 -17.06 5.99 -19.95
N LEU A 76 -17.33 4.80 -19.41
CA LEU A 76 -16.38 4.09 -18.55
C LEU A 76 -15.01 3.88 -19.21
N SER A 77 -14.97 3.44 -20.47
CA SER A 77 -13.71 3.23 -21.19
C SER A 77 -12.89 4.51 -21.31
N ALA A 78 -13.54 5.67 -21.47
CA ALA A 78 -12.88 6.96 -21.47
C ALA A 78 -12.46 7.41 -20.06
N GLY A 79 -13.24 7.07 -19.03
CA GLY A 79 -12.88 7.28 -17.63
C GLY A 79 -11.64 6.50 -17.22
N LEU A 80 -11.56 5.22 -17.62
CA LEU A 80 -10.40 4.36 -17.41
C LEU A 80 -9.17 4.87 -18.15
N LEU A 81 -9.31 5.24 -19.45
CA LEU A 81 -8.21 5.83 -20.21
C LEU A 81 -7.72 7.12 -19.57
N ARG A 82 -8.65 7.97 -19.08
CA ARG A 82 -8.31 9.21 -18.37
C ARG A 82 -7.50 8.93 -17.11
N GLN A 83 -7.88 7.94 -16.30
CA GLN A 83 -7.09 7.58 -15.11
C GLN A 83 -5.71 7.05 -15.50
N ALA A 84 -5.65 6.17 -16.50
CA ALA A 84 -4.40 5.63 -17.00
C ALA A 84 -3.48 6.76 -17.49
N THR A 85 -3.95 7.70 -18.29
CA THR A 85 -3.08 8.76 -18.83
C THR A 85 -2.76 9.85 -17.79
N TYR A 86 -3.79 10.43 -17.16
CA TYR A 86 -3.64 11.54 -16.23
C TYR A 86 -2.79 11.16 -15.01
N THR A 87 -3.15 10.06 -14.34
CA THR A 87 -2.46 9.64 -13.11
C THR A 87 -1.03 9.22 -13.42
N THR A 88 -0.81 8.56 -14.57
CA THR A 88 0.53 8.17 -15.00
C THR A 88 1.45 9.35 -15.18
N THR A 89 1.05 10.27 -16.04
CA THR A 89 1.87 11.43 -16.37
C THR A 89 2.06 12.31 -15.14
N ARG A 90 1.02 12.53 -14.33
CA ARG A 90 1.12 13.35 -13.12
C ARG A 90 2.14 12.76 -12.13
N LEU A 91 2.04 11.48 -11.81
CA LEU A 91 2.97 10.86 -10.86
C LEU A 91 4.39 10.77 -11.42
N GLY A 92 4.55 10.38 -12.69
CA GLY A 92 5.86 10.31 -13.33
C GLY A 92 6.58 11.66 -13.35
N ILE A 93 5.89 12.74 -13.76
CA ILE A 93 6.46 14.09 -13.76
C ILE A 93 6.71 14.59 -12.34
N TYR A 94 5.81 14.30 -11.39
CA TYR A 94 6.01 14.67 -9.99
C TYR A 94 7.27 14.04 -9.42
N THR A 95 7.43 12.71 -9.56
CA THR A 95 8.60 11.98 -9.06
C THR A 95 9.88 12.46 -9.74
N TRP A 96 9.87 12.60 -11.06
CA TRP A 96 11.04 13.08 -11.80
C TRP A 96 11.48 14.47 -11.33
N LEU A 97 10.55 15.44 -11.26
CA LEU A 97 10.85 16.78 -10.76
C LEU A 97 11.30 16.74 -9.30
N PHE A 98 10.59 16.00 -8.45
CA PHE A 98 10.91 15.88 -7.03
C PHE A 98 12.33 15.35 -6.82
N GLU A 99 12.74 14.32 -7.55
CA GLU A 99 14.11 13.80 -7.51
C GLU A 99 15.12 14.84 -7.97
N GLN A 100 14.89 15.54 -9.09
CA GLN A 100 15.82 16.59 -9.54
C GLN A 100 16.02 17.70 -8.48
N PHE A 101 14.95 18.11 -7.80
CA PHE A 101 15.01 19.17 -6.79
C PHE A 101 15.47 18.70 -5.40
N THR A 102 15.60 17.39 -5.17
CA THR A 102 16.03 16.81 -3.88
C THR A 102 17.45 16.22 -3.94
N LYS A 103 18.07 16.14 -5.13
CA LYS A 103 19.42 15.61 -5.36
C LYS A 103 20.52 16.28 -4.54
N ASP A 104 20.33 17.52 -4.09
CA ASP A 104 21.34 18.29 -3.37
C ASP A 104 21.27 18.14 -1.83
N GLY A 105 20.51 17.17 -1.30
CA GLY A 105 20.39 16.94 0.15
C GLY A 105 19.66 18.03 0.92
N THR A 106 19.07 19.01 0.22
CA THR A 106 18.27 20.08 0.83
C THR A 106 16.83 19.63 1.01
N THR A 107 16.26 19.90 2.19
CA THR A 107 14.83 19.69 2.44
C THR A 107 14.02 20.65 1.57
N THR A 108 13.31 20.11 0.58
CA THR A 108 12.50 20.93 -0.33
C THR A 108 11.41 21.68 0.44
N THR A 109 11.40 23.02 0.33
CA THR A 109 10.39 23.89 0.94
C THR A 109 8.99 23.52 0.44
N PHE A 110 7.96 23.73 1.26
CA PHE A 110 6.56 23.49 0.90
C PHE A 110 6.17 24.19 -0.42
N ALA A 111 6.65 25.41 -0.65
CA ALA A 111 6.43 26.16 -1.89
C ALA A 111 6.97 25.43 -3.13
N THR A 112 8.18 24.87 -3.04
CA THR A 112 8.78 24.09 -4.13
C THR A 112 8.00 22.81 -4.40
N LYS A 113 7.58 22.08 -3.35
CA LYS A 113 6.72 20.89 -3.48
C LYS A 113 5.38 21.22 -4.14
N ALA A 114 4.78 22.35 -3.76
CA ALA A 114 3.54 22.85 -4.36
C ALA A 114 3.73 23.21 -5.84
N ALA A 115 4.83 23.89 -6.20
CA ALA A 115 5.15 24.22 -7.59
C ALA A 115 5.35 22.96 -8.45
N ILE A 116 6.09 21.97 -7.95
CA ILE A 116 6.27 20.67 -8.62
C ILE A 116 4.92 19.98 -8.83
N ALA A 117 4.06 19.95 -7.80
CA ALA A 117 2.73 19.35 -7.89
C ALA A 117 1.82 20.08 -8.91
N LEU A 118 1.92 21.42 -9.00
CA LEU A 118 1.18 22.21 -9.98
C LEU A 118 1.63 21.93 -11.41
N ILE A 119 2.95 21.89 -11.66
CA ILE A 119 3.51 21.57 -12.99
C ILE A 119 3.12 20.15 -13.40
N ALA A 120 3.33 19.18 -12.51
CA ALA A 120 2.94 17.80 -12.76
C ALA A 120 1.44 17.64 -13.03
N GLY A 121 0.61 18.39 -12.28
CA GLY A 121 -0.83 18.45 -12.49
C GLY A 121 -1.23 19.08 -13.83
N ALA A 122 -0.53 20.13 -14.27
CA ALA A 122 -0.77 20.80 -15.55
C ALA A 122 -0.39 19.89 -16.73
N VAL A 123 0.79 19.27 -16.69
CA VAL A 123 1.24 18.32 -17.73
C VAL A 123 0.34 17.09 -17.77
N GLY A 124 0.00 16.52 -16.61
CA GLY A 124 -0.96 15.41 -16.51
C GLY A 124 -2.33 15.78 -17.08
N SER A 125 -2.82 17.00 -16.79
CA SER A 125 -4.09 17.50 -17.36
C SER A 125 -4.02 17.63 -18.87
N PHE A 126 -2.91 18.14 -19.42
CA PHE A 126 -2.71 18.25 -20.86
C PHE A 126 -2.76 16.88 -21.55
N VAL A 127 -2.05 15.87 -21.01
CA VAL A 127 -2.05 14.50 -21.56
C VAL A 127 -3.41 13.80 -21.35
N GLY A 128 -4.10 14.10 -20.25
CA GLY A 128 -5.41 13.52 -19.96
C GLY A 128 -6.60 14.18 -20.67
N THR A 129 -6.44 15.39 -21.23
CA THR A 129 -7.55 16.16 -21.84
C THR A 129 -8.24 15.42 -22.98
N PRO A 130 -7.55 14.73 -23.92
CA PRO A 130 -8.21 13.94 -24.97
C PRO A 130 -9.18 12.89 -24.43
N ALA A 131 -8.75 12.11 -23.44
CA ALA A 131 -9.60 11.10 -22.80
C ALA A 131 -10.78 11.73 -22.06
N GLU A 132 -10.58 12.92 -21.48
CA GLU A 132 -11.62 13.65 -20.79
C GLU A 132 -12.67 14.25 -21.73
N VAL A 133 -12.27 14.77 -22.90
CA VAL A 133 -13.20 15.20 -23.95
C VAL A 133 -14.05 14.02 -24.42
N ALA A 134 -13.44 12.87 -24.67
CA ALA A 134 -14.17 11.65 -25.02
C ALA A 134 -15.14 11.23 -23.90
N LEU A 135 -14.70 11.24 -22.64
CA LEU A 135 -15.53 10.91 -21.47
C LEU A 135 -16.78 11.79 -21.40
N ILE A 136 -16.61 13.10 -21.47
CA ILE A 136 -17.75 14.03 -21.36
C ILE A 136 -18.72 13.80 -22.52
N ARG A 137 -18.23 13.69 -23.75
CA ARG A 137 -19.09 13.48 -24.92
C ARG A 137 -19.82 12.14 -24.88
N MET A 138 -19.18 11.08 -24.38
CA MET A 138 -19.81 9.77 -24.21
C MET A 138 -20.86 9.77 -23.08
N CYS A 139 -20.58 10.43 -21.96
CA CYS A 139 -21.53 10.54 -20.84
C CYS A 139 -22.81 11.33 -21.21
N THR A 140 -22.72 12.22 -22.19
CA THR A 140 -23.78 13.17 -22.55
C THR A 140 -24.55 12.76 -23.79
N ASP A 141 -24.06 11.77 -24.53
CA ASP A 141 -24.62 11.33 -25.80
C ASP A 141 -26.08 10.88 -25.68
N GLY A 142 -26.43 10.17 -24.60
CA GLY A 142 -27.79 9.70 -24.34
C GLY A 142 -28.84 10.82 -24.24
N ARG A 143 -28.41 12.06 -23.99
CA ARG A 143 -29.30 13.24 -23.90
C ARG A 143 -29.67 13.83 -25.25
N LEU A 144 -28.86 13.58 -26.27
CA LEU A 144 -29.08 14.14 -27.59
C LEU A 144 -30.34 13.51 -28.20
N PRO A 145 -31.15 14.28 -28.96
CA PRO A 145 -32.20 13.73 -29.80
C PRO A 145 -31.63 12.59 -30.66
N LEU A 146 -32.44 11.57 -30.99
CA LEU A 146 -31.96 10.35 -31.65
C LEU A 146 -31.12 10.62 -32.91
N GLU A 147 -31.43 11.69 -33.64
CA GLU A 147 -30.75 12.17 -34.85
C GLU A 147 -29.40 12.86 -34.60
N GLN A 148 -29.21 13.44 -33.42
CA GLN A 148 -27.99 14.17 -33.03
C GLN A 148 -27.05 13.34 -32.14
N ARG A 149 -27.43 12.10 -31.81
CA ARG A 149 -26.60 11.17 -31.02
C ARG A 149 -25.38 10.76 -31.82
N ARG A 150 -24.20 10.95 -31.25
CA ARG A 150 -22.91 10.56 -31.82
C ARG A 150 -22.73 9.04 -31.76
N ARG A 151 -23.28 8.35 -30.75
CA ARG A 151 -23.22 6.89 -30.56
C ARG A 151 -21.81 6.31 -30.65
N TYR A 152 -20.88 6.84 -29.85
CA TYR A 152 -19.54 6.28 -29.75
C TYR A 152 -19.57 4.87 -29.15
N LYS A 153 -18.88 3.92 -29.78
CA LYS A 153 -18.80 2.53 -29.28
C LYS A 153 -17.89 2.41 -28.07
N ASN A 154 -16.77 3.11 -28.10
CA ASN A 154 -15.76 3.13 -27.05
C ASN A 154 -14.90 4.40 -27.15
N VAL A 155 -13.97 4.58 -26.21
CA VAL A 155 -13.08 5.75 -26.18
C VAL A 155 -12.22 5.88 -27.45
N MET A 156 -11.75 4.78 -28.04
CA MET A 156 -10.90 4.84 -29.23
C MET A 156 -11.68 5.31 -30.46
N ASP A 157 -12.90 4.78 -30.62
CA ASP A 157 -13.85 5.25 -31.64
C ASP A 157 -14.17 6.74 -31.43
N ALA A 158 -14.41 7.17 -30.19
CA ALA A 158 -14.65 8.58 -29.89
C ALA A 158 -13.45 9.46 -30.26
N LEU A 159 -12.23 9.09 -29.88
CA LEU A 159 -11.02 9.86 -30.21
C LEU A 159 -10.79 9.94 -31.73
N MET A 160 -10.85 8.80 -32.43
CA MET A 160 -10.67 8.76 -33.89
C MET A 160 -11.69 9.60 -34.63
N ARG A 161 -12.97 9.53 -34.23
CA ARG A 161 -14.03 10.33 -34.84
C ARG A 161 -13.87 11.81 -34.57
N VAL A 162 -13.49 12.21 -33.36
CA VAL A 162 -13.18 13.62 -33.07
C VAL A 162 -12.05 14.14 -33.95
N ILE A 163 -10.98 13.36 -34.15
CA ILE A 163 -9.87 13.73 -35.04
C ILE A 163 -10.36 13.87 -36.48
N ARG A 164 -11.15 12.91 -36.97
CA ARG A 164 -11.60 12.86 -38.38
C ARG A 164 -12.68 13.90 -38.71
N GLU A 165 -13.60 14.16 -37.79
CA GLU A 165 -14.77 15.03 -38.00
C GLU A 165 -14.51 16.48 -37.57
N GLU A 166 -13.72 16.70 -36.51
CA GLU A 166 -13.53 18.03 -35.89
C GLU A 166 -12.05 18.48 -35.81
N GLY A 167 -11.11 17.66 -36.29
CA GLY A 167 -9.68 17.95 -36.30
C GLY A 167 -8.96 17.63 -34.99
N ILE A 168 -7.65 17.37 -35.09
CA ILE A 168 -6.80 16.90 -33.98
C ILE A 168 -6.76 17.85 -32.77
N PHE A 169 -6.76 19.17 -33.00
CA PHE A 169 -6.70 20.16 -31.93
C PHE A 169 -7.96 20.19 -31.05
N THR A 170 -9.07 19.62 -31.52
CA THR A 170 -10.31 19.53 -30.74
C THR A 170 -10.16 18.62 -29.52
N LEU A 171 -9.21 17.68 -29.53
CA LEU A 171 -8.92 16.83 -28.37
C LEU A 171 -8.43 17.61 -27.15
N TRP A 172 -7.87 18.81 -27.33
CA TRP A 172 -7.43 19.69 -26.25
C TRP A 172 -8.39 20.86 -26.00
N ARG A 173 -9.58 20.83 -26.59
CA ARG A 173 -10.64 21.79 -26.30
C ARG A 173 -10.97 21.72 -24.81
N GLY A 174 -10.88 22.86 -24.11
CA GLY A 174 -11.08 22.92 -22.66
C GLY A 174 -9.85 22.57 -21.82
N CYS A 175 -8.65 22.44 -22.40
CA CYS A 175 -7.42 22.26 -21.63
C CYS A 175 -7.17 23.41 -20.64
N LYS A 176 -7.36 24.68 -21.07
CA LYS A 176 -7.20 25.87 -20.21
C LYS A 176 -8.07 25.80 -18.94
N PRO A 177 -9.41 25.64 -19.02
CA PRO A 177 -10.23 25.51 -17.82
C PRO A 177 -9.95 24.23 -17.03
N THR A 178 -9.43 23.16 -17.67
CA THR A 178 -9.01 21.94 -16.96
C THR A 178 -7.80 22.17 -16.08
N VAL A 179 -6.77 22.85 -16.60
CA VAL A 179 -5.59 23.23 -15.82
C VAL A 179 -5.97 24.20 -14.70
N LEU A 180 -6.77 25.23 -15.01
CA LEU A 180 -7.24 26.19 -14.01
C LEU A 180 -7.99 25.50 -12.87
N ARG A 181 -8.88 24.55 -13.18
CA ARG A 181 -9.59 23.76 -12.19
C ARG A 181 -8.63 22.94 -11.32
N ALA A 182 -7.62 22.30 -11.92
CA ALA A 182 -6.62 21.54 -11.16
C ALA A 182 -5.85 22.44 -10.17
N MET A 183 -5.46 23.64 -10.60
CA MET A 183 -4.80 24.62 -9.74
C MET A 183 -5.69 25.07 -8.58
N THR A 184 -6.96 25.40 -8.85
CA THR A 184 -7.92 25.80 -7.81
C THR A 184 -8.17 24.68 -6.81
N VAL A 185 -8.30 23.43 -7.28
CA VAL A 185 -8.46 22.26 -6.39
C VAL A 185 -7.26 22.14 -5.45
N ASN A 186 -6.04 22.19 -5.97
CA ASN A 186 -4.83 22.06 -5.16
C ASN A 186 -4.70 23.21 -4.16
N ALA A 187 -4.91 24.46 -4.59
CA ALA A 187 -4.82 25.63 -3.73
C ALA A 187 -5.87 25.60 -2.61
N ALA A 188 -7.13 25.30 -2.95
CA ALA A 188 -8.21 25.20 -1.98
C ALA A 188 -7.97 24.05 -0.99
N GLN A 189 -7.53 22.89 -1.46
CA GLN A 189 -7.26 21.73 -0.61
C GLN A 189 -6.14 22.03 0.39
N LEU A 190 -5.01 22.58 -0.07
CA LEU A 190 -3.88 22.92 0.81
C LEU A 190 -4.25 23.97 1.87
N ALA A 191 -4.95 25.03 1.47
CA ALA A 191 -5.34 26.09 2.40
C ALA A 191 -6.36 25.59 3.42
N THR A 192 -7.35 24.80 2.98
CA THR A 192 -8.48 24.41 3.83
C THR A 192 -8.19 23.19 4.69
N TYR A 193 -7.31 22.28 4.26
CA TYR A 193 -7.00 21.07 5.03
C TYR A 193 -6.27 21.39 6.33
N SER A 194 -5.18 22.17 6.27
CA SER A 194 -4.42 22.57 7.45
C SER A 194 -5.30 23.34 8.44
N GLN A 195 -6.08 24.31 7.94
CA GLN A 195 -7.00 25.08 8.76
C GLN A 195 -8.10 24.20 9.40
N SER A 196 -8.65 23.24 8.65
CA SER A 196 -9.66 22.31 9.20
C SER A 196 -9.07 21.44 10.30
N LYS A 197 -7.82 20.97 10.13
CA LYS A 197 -7.13 20.17 11.16
C LYS A 197 -6.90 21.00 12.43
N GLU A 198 -6.40 22.23 12.31
CA GLU A 198 -6.16 23.12 13.45
C GLU A 198 -7.45 23.48 14.20
N VAL A 199 -8.52 23.79 13.47
CA VAL A 199 -9.83 24.11 14.07
C VAL A 199 -10.41 22.90 14.78
N LEU A 200 -10.32 21.70 14.21
CA LEU A 200 -10.84 20.49 14.85
C LEU A 200 -10.04 20.14 16.11
N LEU A 201 -8.72 20.27 16.09
CA LEU A 201 -7.86 20.06 17.27
C LEU A 201 -8.15 21.07 18.39
N SER A 202 -8.46 22.33 18.04
CA SER A 202 -8.77 23.36 19.05
C SER A 202 -10.08 23.11 19.80
N THR A 203 -10.98 22.29 19.25
CA THR A 203 -12.25 21.94 19.90
C THR A 203 -12.11 20.98 21.08
N LYS A 204 -10.93 20.34 21.28
CA LYS A 204 -10.67 19.29 22.30
C LYS A 204 -11.54 18.03 22.22
N PHE A 205 -12.47 17.94 21.27
CA PHE A 205 -13.27 16.73 21.00
C PHE A 205 -12.55 15.73 20.09
N PHE A 206 -11.52 16.19 19.37
CA PHE A 206 -10.75 15.36 18.45
C PHE A 206 -9.30 15.26 18.90
N GLU A 207 -8.81 14.03 19.02
CA GLU A 207 -7.41 13.72 19.21
C GLU A 207 -6.73 13.40 17.87
N GLU A 208 -5.40 13.42 17.87
CA GLU A 208 -4.64 13.11 16.66
C GLU A 208 -4.80 11.65 16.27
N GLY A 209 -5.57 11.40 15.20
CA GLY A 209 -5.92 10.06 14.76
C GLY A 209 -6.73 10.04 13.46
N VAL A 210 -7.17 8.84 13.07
CA VAL A 210 -7.88 8.59 11.80
C VAL A 210 -9.19 9.38 11.71
N THR A 211 -9.91 9.53 12.82
CA THR A 211 -11.18 10.27 12.89
C THR A 211 -11.01 11.76 12.60
N LEU A 212 -9.99 12.40 13.17
CA LEU A 212 -9.61 13.78 12.89
C LEU A 212 -9.22 13.96 11.42
N GLN A 213 -8.35 13.07 10.91
CA GLN A 213 -7.90 13.13 9.51
C GLN A 213 -9.07 13.01 8.55
N PHE A 214 -10.03 12.12 8.84
CA PHE A 214 -11.24 11.94 8.05
C PHE A 214 -12.13 13.19 8.09
N ALA A 215 -12.40 13.75 9.27
CA ALA A 215 -13.24 14.94 9.43
C ALA A 215 -12.62 16.17 8.74
N ALA A 216 -11.32 16.41 8.95
CA ALA A 216 -10.58 17.48 8.28
C ALA A 216 -10.58 17.32 6.75
N SER A 217 -10.41 16.08 6.26
CA SER A 217 -10.48 15.78 4.82
C SER A 217 -11.86 16.07 4.23
N MET A 218 -12.94 15.76 4.96
CA MET A 218 -14.31 16.00 4.50
C MET A 218 -14.63 17.49 4.43
N MET A 219 -14.24 18.27 5.46
CA MET A 219 -14.40 19.73 5.48
C MET A 219 -13.61 20.39 4.35
N SER A 220 -12.34 20.00 4.18
CA SER A 220 -11.50 20.47 3.08
C SER A 220 -12.07 20.07 1.71
N GLY A 221 -12.55 18.83 1.57
CA GLY A 221 -13.19 18.34 0.34
C GLY A 221 -14.45 19.14 -0.03
N PHE A 222 -15.23 19.56 0.96
CA PHE A 222 -16.40 20.41 0.76
C PHE A 222 -15.99 21.80 0.25
N ALA A 223 -15.06 22.48 0.93
CA ALA A 223 -14.58 23.80 0.52
C ALA A 223 -13.92 23.77 -0.87
N THR A 224 -13.13 22.73 -1.14
CA THR A 224 -12.51 22.49 -2.44
C THR A 224 -13.55 22.28 -3.54
N THR A 225 -14.65 21.60 -3.23
CA THR A 225 -15.77 21.44 -4.18
C THR A 225 -16.44 22.77 -4.48
N VAL A 226 -16.74 23.56 -3.45
CA VAL A 226 -17.36 24.89 -3.61
C VAL A 226 -16.49 25.79 -4.50
N ALA A 227 -15.17 25.81 -4.28
CA ALA A 227 -14.25 26.65 -5.05
C ALA A 227 -14.05 26.16 -6.50
N SER A 228 -14.00 24.85 -6.74
CA SER A 228 -13.65 24.30 -8.05
C SER A 228 -14.83 24.16 -9.02
N MET A 229 -16.06 23.99 -8.52
CA MET A 229 -17.24 23.72 -9.36
C MET A 229 -17.57 24.77 -10.43
N PRO A 230 -17.47 26.09 -10.17
CA PRO A 230 -17.71 27.10 -11.20
C PRO A 230 -16.79 26.95 -12.42
N ILE A 231 -15.54 26.53 -12.19
CA ILE A 231 -14.57 26.26 -13.26
C ILE A 231 -14.88 24.92 -13.92
N ASP A 232 -15.29 23.93 -13.13
CA ASP A 232 -15.67 22.60 -13.61
C ASP A 232 -16.88 22.64 -14.56
N ILE A 233 -17.83 23.56 -14.34
CA ILE A 233 -18.93 23.80 -15.28
C ILE A 233 -18.42 24.41 -16.59
N VAL A 234 -17.53 25.40 -16.53
CA VAL A 234 -16.98 26.00 -17.75
C VAL A 234 -16.26 24.96 -18.57
N LYS A 235 -15.39 24.19 -17.93
CA LYS A 235 -14.70 23.06 -18.54
C LYS A 235 -15.68 22.12 -19.24
N THR A 236 -16.72 21.67 -18.54
CA THR A 236 -17.68 20.68 -19.07
C THR A 236 -18.46 21.24 -20.26
N ARG A 237 -18.85 22.52 -20.22
CA ARG A 237 -19.55 23.21 -21.32
C ARG A 237 -18.64 23.39 -22.54
N VAL A 238 -17.39 23.80 -22.33
CA VAL A 238 -16.39 23.97 -23.41
C VAL A 238 -16.00 22.62 -24.05
N GLN A 239 -15.84 21.56 -23.25
CA GLN A 239 -15.50 20.23 -23.75
C GLN A 239 -16.64 19.56 -24.54
N ASN A 240 -17.89 19.89 -24.21
CA ASN A 240 -19.08 19.42 -24.93
C ASN A 240 -19.59 20.40 -26.02
N MET A 241 -18.96 21.56 -26.15
CA MET A 241 -19.36 22.65 -27.06
C MET A 241 -19.50 22.16 -28.51
N ARG A 242 -20.56 22.63 -29.17
CA ARG A 242 -20.79 22.40 -30.61
C ARG A 242 -20.26 23.56 -31.44
N MET A 243 -20.01 23.29 -32.72
CA MET A 243 -19.91 24.35 -33.72
C MET A 243 -21.31 24.58 -34.29
N ILE A 244 -21.81 25.81 -34.19
CA ILE A 244 -23.08 26.24 -34.78
C ILE A 244 -22.70 27.22 -35.87
N ASP A 245 -23.06 26.92 -37.13
CA ASP A 245 -22.77 27.76 -38.29
C ASP A 245 -21.29 28.16 -38.44
N GLY A 246 -20.39 27.20 -38.16
CA GLY A 246 -18.93 27.41 -38.24
C GLY A 246 -18.33 28.25 -37.11
N LYS A 247 -19.13 28.69 -36.14
CA LYS A 247 -18.67 29.43 -34.96
C LYS A 247 -18.78 28.59 -33.68
N PRO A 248 -17.83 28.72 -32.74
CA PRO A 248 -17.93 28.08 -31.44
C PRO A 248 -19.10 28.69 -30.64
N GLU A 249 -19.87 27.85 -29.95
CA GLU A 249 -20.97 28.28 -29.08
C GLU A 249 -20.53 29.27 -27.97
N TYR A 250 -19.26 29.17 -27.56
CA TYR A 250 -18.66 29.97 -26.50
C TYR A 250 -17.28 30.51 -26.92
N ASN A 251 -17.03 31.79 -26.63
CA ASN A 251 -15.76 32.48 -26.97
C ASN A 251 -14.76 32.58 -25.81
N GLY A 252 -14.99 31.84 -24.71
CA GLY A 252 -14.05 31.79 -23.58
C GLY A 252 -14.71 31.50 -22.24
N ILE A 253 -13.91 31.49 -21.18
CA ILE A 253 -14.36 31.17 -19.81
C ILE A 253 -15.42 32.17 -19.31
N LEU A 254 -15.17 33.48 -19.50
CA LEU A 254 -16.07 34.54 -19.06
C LEU A 254 -17.41 34.53 -19.82
N ASP A 255 -17.39 34.21 -21.12
CA ASP A 255 -18.59 34.09 -21.94
C ASP A 255 -19.48 32.92 -21.46
N VAL A 256 -18.87 31.78 -21.11
CA VAL A 256 -19.60 30.64 -20.53
C VAL A 256 -20.24 31.03 -19.20
N TRP A 257 -19.50 31.67 -18.28
CA TRP A 257 -20.09 32.11 -17.00
C TRP A 257 -21.23 33.09 -17.21
N SER A 258 -21.04 34.11 -18.05
CA SER A 258 -22.08 35.10 -18.34
C SER A 258 -23.35 34.45 -18.87
N LYS A 259 -23.23 33.58 -19.88
CA LYS A 259 -24.37 32.85 -20.46
C LYS A 259 -25.05 31.92 -19.45
N VAL A 260 -24.28 31.19 -18.65
CA VAL A 260 -24.84 30.28 -17.62
C VAL A 260 -25.58 31.07 -16.54
N ILE A 261 -25.01 32.16 -16.04
CA ILE A 261 -25.65 32.99 -15.00
C ILE A 261 -26.91 33.65 -15.56
N ARG A 262 -26.86 34.19 -16.78
CA ARG A 262 -27.98 34.89 -17.41
C ARG A 262 -29.14 33.97 -17.79
N ASN A 263 -28.84 32.77 -18.31
CA ASN A 263 -29.86 31.86 -18.82
C ASN A 263 -30.34 30.84 -17.77
N GLU A 264 -29.47 30.43 -16.84
CA GLU A 264 -29.76 29.37 -15.88
C GLU A 264 -29.76 29.84 -14.41
N GLY A 265 -29.30 31.06 -14.14
CA GLY A 265 -29.19 31.65 -12.80
C GLY A 265 -27.85 31.37 -12.10
N PHE A 266 -27.51 32.19 -11.10
CA PHE A 266 -26.21 32.17 -10.40
C PHE A 266 -25.85 30.80 -9.79
N PHE A 267 -26.79 30.16 -9.07
CA PHE A 267 -26.56 28.85 -8.44
C PHE A 267 -26.35 27.71 -9.44
N SER A 268 -26.56 27.95 -10.74
CA SER A 268 -26.29 26.94 -11.76
C SER A 268 -24.81 26.61 -11.88
N LEU A 269 -23.89 27.47 -11.41
CA LEU A 269 -22.45 27.20 -11.36
C LEU A 269 -22.07 26.01 -10.45
N TRP A 270 -22.96 25.58 -9.55
CA TRP A 270 -22.79 24.43 -8.66
C TRP A 270 -23.71 23.25 -9.02
N LYS A 271 -24.24 23.19 -10.24
CA LYS A 271 -25.00 22.00 -10.69
C LYS A 271 -24.10 20.76 -10.68
N GLY A 272 -24.61 19.68 -10.08
CA GLY A 272 -23.86 18.43 -9.91
C GLY A 272 -23.02 18.37 -8.62
N PHE A 273 -23.25 19.28 -7.66
CA PHE A 273 -22.51 19.32 -6.39
C PHE A 273 -22.58 17.99 -5.65
N THR A 274 -23.79 17.48 -5.42
CA THR A 274 -24.02 16.22 -4.70
C THR A 274 -23.26 15.04 -5.33
N PRO A 275 -23.48 14.67 -6.62
CA PRO A 275 -22.75 13.55 -7.19
C PRO A 275 -21.23 13.78 -7.22
N TYR A 276 -20.76 15.01 -7.38
CA TYR A 276 -19.33 15.30 -7.37
C TYR A 276 -18.68 15.11 -5.99
N TYR A 277 -19.31 15.65 -4.93
CA TYR A 277 -18.82 15.53 -3.56
C TYR A 277 -18.85 14.08 -3.08
N PHE A 278 -19.98 13.38 -3.27
CA PHE A 278 -20.13 11.97 -2.90
C PHE A 278 -19.27 11.02 -3.73
N ARG A 279 -18.70 11.46 -4.85
CA ARG A 279 -17.72 10.69 -5.62
C ARG A 279 -16.32 10.79 -5.03
N MET A 280 -15.92 11.94 -4.51
CA MET A 280 -14.54 12.20 -4.07
C MET A 280 -14.10 11.28 -2.93
N GLY A 281 -14.94 11.13 -1.90
CA GLY A 281 -14.65 10.26 -0.75
C GLY A 281 -14.45 8.79 -1.14
N PRO A 282 -15.49 8.13 -1.70
CA PRO A 282 -15.40 6.73 -2.12
C PRO A 282 -14.27 6.46 -3.12
N HIS A 283 -14.07 7.33 -4.11
CA HIS A 283 -12.97 7.14 -5.07
C HIS A 283 -11.62 7.10 -4.36
N THR A 284 -11.37 8.04 -3.44
CA THR A 284 -10.09 8.15 -2.73
C THR A 284 -9.88 6.95 -1.82
N MET A 285 -10.89 6.60 -1.01
CA MET A 285 -10.84 5.44 -0.11
C MET A 285 -10.60 4.13 -0.87
N LEU A 286 -11.36 3.88 -1.95
CA LEU A 286 -11.22 2.67 -2.76
C LEU A 286 -9.86 2.60 -3.46
N THR A 287 -9.31 3.74 -3.90
CA THR A 287 -7.97 3.77 -4.49
C THR A 287 -6.92 3.30 -3.47
N PHE A 288 -6.97 3.78 -2.23
CA PHE A 288 -6.01 3.36 -1.21
C PHE A 288 -6.17 1.88 -0.82
N ILE A 289 -7.41 1.42 -0.59
CA ILE A 289 -7.68 0.01 -0.26
C ILE A 289 -7.15 -0.91 -1.37
N ILE A 290 -7.45 -0.62 -2.65
CA ILE A 290 -6.99 -1.45 -3.76
C ILE A 290 -5.45 -1.40 -3.86
N LEU A 291 -4.85 -0.23 -3.67
CA LEU A 291 -3.39 -0.08 -3.69
C LEU A 291 -2.72 -0.90 -2.57
N GLU A 292 -3.26 -0.90 -1.35
CA GLU A 292 -2.77 -1.72 -0.23
C GLU A 292 -2.84 -3.21 -0.55
N GLN A 293 -3.97 -3.68 -1.08
CA GLN A 293 -4.14 -5.08 -1.45
C GLN A 293 -3.18 -5.50 -2.58
N LEU A 294 -2.99 -4.66 -3.59
CA LEU A 294 -2.02 -4.92 -4.69
C LEU A 294 -0.59 -5.02 -4.16
N ASN A 295 -0.20 -4.13 -3.25
CA ASN A 295 1.12 -4.22 -2.60
C ASN A 295 1.24 -5.50 -1.77
N ALA A 296 0.24 -5.83 -0.94
CA ALA A 296 0.26 -7.04 -0.12
C ALA A 296 0.42 -8.32 -0.95
N VAL A 297 -0.29 -8.42 -2.08
CA VAL A 297 -0.17 -9.53 -3.02
C VAL A 297 1.23 -9.58 -3.63
N TYR A 298 1.81 -8.44 -4.04
CA TYR A 298 3.15 -8.39 -4.61
C TYR A 298 4.22 -8.86 -3.63
N PHE A 299 4.15 -8.40 -2.37
CA PHE A 299 5.05 -8.84 -1.31
C PHE A 299 4.94 -10.33 -1.04
N LYS A 300 3.71 -10.87 -1.04
CA LYS A 300 3.46 -12.28 -0.77
C LYS A 300 3.91 -13.23 -1.88
N TYR A 301 3.67 -12.88 -3.14
CA TYR A 301 3.80 -13.84 -4.25
C TYR A 301 4.95 -13.56 -5.22
N ILE A 302 5.48 -12.33 -5.30
CA ILE A 302 6.49 -11.96 -6.30
C ILE A 302 7.86 -11.70 -5.66
N LEU A 303 7.89 -11.06 -4.49
CA LEU A 303 9.13 -10.81 -3.76
C LEU A 303 9.61 -12.00 -2.91
N ASP A 304 8.90 -13.13 -2.99
CA ASP A 304 9.16 -14.38 -2.26
C ASP A 304 9.63 -14.16 -0.82
N MET A 305 8.97 -13.24 -0.11
CA MET A 305 8.95 -13.26 1.34
C MET A 305 7.94 -14.31 1.81
N ALA A 306 8.06 -15.55 1.33
CA ALA A 306 7.44 -16.67 2.02
C ALA A 306 7.88 -16.56 3.48
N SER A 307 6.93 -16.46 4.42
CA SER A 307 7.28 -16.21 5.82
C SER A 307 8.24 -17.30 6.26
N LYS A 308 9.45 -16.90 6.66
CA LYS A 308 10.42 -17.82 7.22
C LYS A 308 9.78 -18.52 8.40
N THR A 309 10.14 -19.79 8.59
CA THR A 309 9.54 -20.66 9.60
C THR A 309 10.58 -21.03 10.65
N ALA A 310 10.18 -21.07 11.90
CA ALA A 310 11.04 -21.46 13.01
C ALA A 310 10.34 -22.49 13.91
N LEU A 311 11.08 -23.51 14.32
CA LEU A 311 10.67 -24.47 15.34
C LEU A 311 11.42 -24.16 16.62
N VAL A 312 10.74 -24.02 17.75
CA VAL A 312 11.35 -23.92 19.09
C VAL A 312 10.94 -25.14 19.89
N VAL A 313 11.91 -25.98 20.27
CA VAL A 313 11.61 -27.24 20.99
C VAL A 313 11.59 -26.98 22.50
N LEU A 314 10.41 -27.06 23.10
CA LEU A 314 10.17 -26.79 24.52
C LEU A 314 10.20 -28.10 25.33
N ALA A 315 11.24 -28.26 26.16
CA ALA A 315 11.38 -29.40 27.07
C ALA A 315 11.11 -28.97 28.52
N GLU A 316 10.73 -29.93 29.37
CA GLU A 316 10.61 -29.67 30.81
C GLU A 316 11.96 -29.28 31.42
N GLY A 317 11.95 -28.22 32.22
CA GLY A 317 13.17 -27.63 32.76
C GLY A 317 14.00 -26.83 31.74
N ALA A 318 13.42 -26.47 30.60
CA ALA A 318 13.98 -25.45 29.70
C ALA A 318 14.12 -24.09 30.41
N GLU A 319 15.06 -23.26 29.97
CA GLU A 319 15.19 -21.89 30.45
C GLU A 319 14.19 -20.97 29.72
N GLU A 320 13.46 -20.19 30.50
CA GLU A 320 12.30 -19.41 30.11
C GLU A 320 12.64 -18.25 29.18
N MET A 321 13.67 -17.48 29.51
CA MET A 321 14.10 -16.32 28.73
C MET A 321 14.66 -16.77 27.39
N GLU A 322 15.45 -17.85 27.40
CA GLU A 322 16.03 -18.49 26.23
C GLU A 322 14.99 -19.17 25.34
N THR A 323 13.78 -19.42 25.84
CA THR A 323 12.63 -19.88 25.05
C THR A 323 11.83 -18.68 24.54
N VAL A 324 11.38 -17.80 25.43
CA VAL A 324 10.41 -16.74 25.12
C VAL A 324 11.02 -15.62 24.29
N ILE A 325 12.29 -15.23 24.55
CA ILE A 325 12.92 -14.13 23.81
C ILE A 325 13.10 -14.49 22.33
N PRO A 326 13.66 -15.66 21.94
CA PRO A 326 13.68 -16.06 20.53
C PRO A 326 12.29 -16.13 19.91
N VAL A 327 11.29 -16.68 20.62
CA VAL A 327 9.91 -16.75 20.10
C VAL A 327 9.34 -15.36 19.81
N ASP A 328 9.44 -14.43 20.76
CA ASP A 328 8.91 -13.06 20.63
C ASP A 328 9.62 -12.29 19.51
N VAL A 329 10.96 -12.28 19.50
CA VAL A 329 11.76 -11.57 18.49
C VAL A 329 11.51 -12.11 17.08
N LEU A 330 11.51 -13.44 16.91
CA LEU A 330 11.25 -14.06 15.60
C LEU A 330 9.83 -13.73 15.12
N ARG A 331 8.81 -13.84 15.98
CA ARG A 331 7.42 -13.46 15.64
C ARG A 331 7.30 -11.98 15.26
N ARG A 332 7.95 -11.07 15.99
CA ARG A 332 7.99 -9.63 15.66
C ARG A 332 8.61 -9.35 14.31
N SER A 333 9.57 -10.17 13.88
CA SER A 333 10.21 -10.04 12.57
C SER A 333 9.38 -10.58 11.40
N GLY A 334 8.20 -11.17 11.68
CA GLY A 334 7.32 -11.79 10.68
C GLY A 334 7.65 -13.25 10.37
N ILE A 335 8.47 -13.90 11.19
CA ILE A 335 8.78 -15.34 11.09
C ILE A 335 7.64 -16.11 11.76
N GLU A 336 7.14 -17.15 11.08
CA GLU A 336 6.15 -18.06 11.63
C GLU A 336 6.84 -19.03 12.60
N VAL A 337 6.61 -18.83 13.90
CA VAL A 337 7.25 -19.63 14.95
C VAL A 337 6.28 -20.62 15.55
N THR A 338 6.64 -21.91 15.49
CA THR A 338 5.97 -23.01 16.20
C THR A 338 6.76 -23.37 17.44
N VAL A 339 6.16 -23.20 18.62
CA VAL A 339 6.70 -23.73 19.89
C VAL A 339 6.18 -25.16 20.06
N ALA A 340 7.06 -26.16 19.96
CA ALA A 340 6.68 -27.56 20.04
C ALA A 340 7.12 -28.19 21.35
N GLY A 341 6.17 -28.73 22.11
CA GLY A 341 6.45 -29.41 23.38
C GLY A 341 7.02 -30.81 23.14
N LEU A 342 8.17 -31.10 23.76
CA LEU A 342 8.89 -32.36 23.58
C LEU A 342 8.05 -33.59 23.96
N LEU A 343 7.27 -33.51 25.04
CA LEU A 343 6.44 -34.62 25.55
C LEU A 343 4.95 -34.48 25.20
N GLY A 344 4.58 -33.49 24.37
CA GLY A 344 3.19 -33.23 23.99
C GLY A 344 2.81 -31.75 24.09
N LYS A 345 1.50 -31.49 23.97
CA LYS A 345 0.93 -30.14 23.96
C LYS A 345 0.55 -29.58 25.34
N ASN A 346 0.86 -30.30 26.41
CA ASN A 346 0.51 -29.88 27.77
C ASN A 346 1.44 -28.78 28.26
N ALA A 347 1.01 -28.05 29.29
CA ALA A 347 1.79 -27.00 29.91
C ALA A 347 3.13 -27.54 30.45
N VAL A 348 4.23 -26.88 30.10
CA VAL A 348 5.59 -27.29 30.44
C VAL A 348 6.14 -26.36 31.52
N LYS A 349 6.65 -26.96 32.60
CA LYS A 349 7.29 -26.23 33.69
C LYS A 349 8.76 -26.00 33.39
N CYS A 350 9.16 -24.74 33.34
CA CYS A 350 10.51 -24.31 33.02
C CYS A 350 11.40 -24.21 34.29
N SER A 351 12.70 -23.94 34.10
CA SER A 351 13.75 -24.06 35.14
C SER A 351 13.56 -23.16 36.36
N ARG A 352 12.98 -21.97 36.17
CA ARG A 352 12.58 -20.95 37.16
C ARG A 352 11.08 -20.94 37.43
N GLN A 353 10.42 -22.08 37.19
CA GLN A 353 9.02 -22.36 37.56
C GLN A 353 7.97 -21.59 36.73
N VAL A 354 8.35 -20.90 35.66
CA VAL A 354 7.37 -20.37 34.70
C VAL A 354 6.76 -21.53 33.94
N ILE A 355 5.48 -21.42 33.63
CA ILE A 355 4.74 -22.42 32.88
C ILE A 355 4.48 -21.88 31.49
N ILE A 356 4.96 -22.59 30.47
CA ILE A 356 4.77 -22.24 29.05
C ILE A 356 3.91 -23.32 28.40
N VAL A 357 2.88 -22.92 27.67
CA VAL A 357 2.05 -23.84 26.88
C VAL A 357 2.58 -23.87 25.45
N PRO A 358 3.01 -25.02 24.91
CA PRO A 358 3.44 -25.14 23.53
C PRO A 358 2.26 -25.01 22.56
N ASP A 359 2.53 -24.59 21.33
CA ASP A 359 1.53 -24.49 20.26
C ASP A 359 1.10 -25.89 19.78
N LYS A 360 2.04 -26.84 19.72
CA LYS A 360 1.86 -28.23 19.23
C LYS A 360 2.75 -29.21 19.98
N ALA A 361 2.49 -30.52 19.88
CA ALA A 361 3.48 -31.54 20.23
C ALA A 361 4.58 -31.63 19.15
N LEU A 362 5.81 -31.99 19.53
CA LEU A 362 6.91 -32.19 18.58
C LEU A 362 6.57 -33.23 17.49
N ALA A 363 5.92 -34.33 17.88
CA ALA A 363 5.47 -35.37 16.97
C ALA A 363 4.49 -34.90 15.88
N GLU A 364 3.76 -33.79 16.11
CA GLU A 364 2.84 -33.23 15.10
C GLU A 364 3.57 -32.45 13.99
N VAL A 365 4.83 -32.10 14.23
CA VAL A 365 5.62 -31.24 13.34
C VAL A 365 6.97 -31.84 12.96
N ALA A 366 7.26 -33.08 13.37
CA ALA A 366 8.53 -33.75 13.11
C ALA A 366 8.87 -33.88 11.61
N ASP A 367 7.85 -34.06 10.76
CA ASP A 367 8.02 -34.17 9.30
C ASP A 367 8.05 -32.81 8.57
N GLN A 368 7.84 -31.71 9.29
CA GLN A 368 7.82 -30.37 8.69
C GLN A 368 9.23 -29.81 8.57
N LYS A 369 9.48 -29.04 7.50
CA LYS A 369 10.76 -28.35 7.27
C LYS A 369 10.66 -26.93 7.79
N PHE A 370 11.62 -26.53 8.62
CA PHE A 370 11.71 -25.17 9.17
C PHE A 370 12.98 -24.48 8.68
N ASP A 371 12.96 -23.17 8.45
CA ASP A 371 14.18 -22.42 8.10
C ASP A 371 15.21 -22.42 9.25
N VAL A 372 14.73 -22.48 10.50
CA VAL A 372 15.56 -22.66 11.70
C VAL A 372 14.91 -23.54 12.75
N ILE A 373 15.70 -24.35 13.45
CA ILE A 373 15.30 -25.05 14.68
C ILE A 373 16.07 -24.46 15.86
N VAL A 374 15.37 -24.02 16.90
CA VAL A 374 15.93 -23.41 18.10
C VAL A 374 15.77 -24.35 19.29
N LEU A 375 16.89 -24.58 19.98
CA LEU A 375 16.99 -25.38 21.19
C LEU A 375 17.29 -24.44 22.37
N PRO A 376 16.30 -24.16 23.23
CA PRO A 376 16.50 -23.43 24.48
C PRO A 376 17.37 -24.22 25.45
N GLY A 377 18.10 -23.53 26.32
CA GLY A 377 18.91 -24.16 27.35
C GLY A 377 18.10 -24.51 28.60
N GLY A 378 18.71 -24.34 29.77
CA GLY A 378 18.28 -24.98 31.01
C GLY A 378 18.85 -26.40 31.08
N LEU A 379 19.53 -26.75 32.18
CA LEU A 379 20.31 -27.99 32.24
C LEU A 379 19.42 -29.25 32.11
N GLN A 380 18.26 -29.26 32.77
CA GLN A 380 17.29 -30.36 32.66
C GLN A 380 16.68 -30.43 31.26
N GLY A 381 16.25 -29.30 30.70
CA GLY A 381 15.72 -29.23 29.34
C GLY A 381 16.73 -29.71 28.30
N ALA A 382 17.97 -29.22 28.37
CA ALA A 382 19.06 -29.63 27.48
C ALA A 382 19.38 -31.12 27.57
N ASN A 383 19.37 -31.72 28.77
CA ASN A 383 19.56 -33.16 28.93
C ASN A 383 18.39 -33.95 28.31
N SER A 384 17.15 -33.44 28.42
CA SER A 384 15.97 -34.07 27.82
C SER A 384 16.02 -34.03 26.29
N LEU A 385 16.47 -32.90 25.71
CA LEU A 385 16.71 -32.77 24.27
C LEU A 385 17.84 -33.69 23.80
N ALA A 386 18.92 -33.82 24.57
CA ALA A 386 20.05 -34.70 24.27
C ALA A 386 19.68 -36.19 24.34
N ALA A 387 18.71 -36.57 25.18
CA ALA A 387 18.24 -37.95 25.34
C ALA A 387 17.12 -38.34 24.36
N SER A 388 16.57 -37.39 23.60
CA SER A 388 15.44 -37.66 22.69
C SER A 388 15.91 -38.05 21.29
N ASP A 389 15.59 -39.29 20.88
CA ASP A 389 15.87 -39.79 19.52
C ASP A 389 15.11 -39.02 18.43
N GLU A 390 13.90 -38.54 18.75
CA GLU A 390 13.07 -37.72 17.87
C GLU A 390 13.76 -36.38 17.56
N VAL A 391 14.26 -35.70 18.60
CA VAL A 391 15.07 -34.48 18.44
C VAL A 391 16.30 -34.77 17.60
N GLY A 392 17.02 -35.87 17.87
CA GLY A 392 18.19 -36.26 17.08
C GLY A 392 17.88 -36.45 15.60
N THR A 393 16.75 -37.07 15.29
CA THR A 393 16.31 -37.33 13.91
C THR A 393 15.99 -36.03 13.18
N ILE A 394 15.23 -35.14 13.81
CA ILE A 394 14.87 -33.84 13.24
C ILE A 394 16.12 -32.98 13.02
N LEU A 395 17.06 -32.94 13.99
CA LEU A 395 18.28 -32.14 13.87
C LEU A 395 19.22 -32.65 12.76
N ARG A 396 19.36 -33.97 12.60
CA ARG A 396 20.16 -34.53 11.48
C ARG A 396 19.54 -34.17 10.13
N ALA A 397 18.23 -34.35 9.97
CA ALA A 397 17.53 -33.97 8.75
C ALA A 397 17.64 -32.46 8.44
N GLN A 398 17.55 -31.62 9.47
CA GLN A 398 17.74 -30.17 9.35
C GLN A 398 19.15 -29.83 8.86
N HIS A 399 20.18 -30.43 9.45
CA HIS A 399 21.58 -30.21 9.09
C HIS A 399 21.89 -30.69 7.66
N GLU A 400 21.42 -31.88 7.26
CA GLU A 400 21.60 -32.44 5.91
C GLU A 400 21.01 -31.54 4.81
N THR A 401 19.96 -30.78 5.14
CA THR A 401 19.32 -29.84 4.20
C THR A 401 19.93 -28.44 4.22
N GLY A 402 21.02 -28.23 4.96
CA GLY A 402 21.74 -26.94 5.02
C GLY A 402 20.93 -25.82 5.68
N ARG A 403 19.95 -26.16 6.53
CA ARG A 403 19.13 -25.17 7.25
C ARG A 403 19.69 -24.92 8.65
N TYR A 404 19.26 -23.81 9.25
CA TYR A 404 19.84 -23.37 10.51
C TYR A 404 19.42 -24.26 11.69
N ILE A 405 20.37 -24.53 12.58
CA ILE A 405 20.13 -25.08 13.91
C ILE A 405 20.73 -24.10 14.91
N ALA A 406 19.96 -23.74 15.91
CA ALA A 406 20.33 -22.73 16.89
C ALA A 406 20.23 -23.32 18.30
N ALA A 407 21.27 -23.20 19.12
CA ALA A 407 21.30 -23.76 20.47
C ALA A 407 21.93 -22.78 21.47
N ILE A 408 21.25 -22.49 22.56
CA ILE A 408 21.70 -21.51 23.56
C ILE A 408 21.99 -22.17 24.90
N CYS A 409 22.97 -21.63 25.63
CA CYS A 409 23.27 -22.01 27.01
C CYS A 409 23.73 -23.47 27.13
N ALA A 410 22.96 -24.33 27.81
CA ALA A 410 23.26 -25.75 27.96
C ALA A 410 22.84 -26.60 26.74
N ALA A 411 21.97 -26.07 25.87
CA ALA A 411 21.42 -26.79 24.72
C ALA A 411 22.44 -27.36 23.72
N PRO A 412 23.64 -26.78 23.53
CA PRO A 412 24.65 -27.38 22.65
C PRO A 412 25.06 -28.82 23.04
N ILE A 413 24.74 -29.31 24.25
CA ILE A 413 24.88 -30.73 24.62
C ILE A 413 24.05 -31.64 23.69
N ALA A 414 22.89 -31.17 23.20
CA ALA A 414 22.07 -31.91 22.25
C ALA A 414 22.78 -32.07 20.89
N LEU A 415 23.50 -31.04 20.43
CA LEU A 415 24.30 -31.13 19.20
C LEU A 415 25.36 -32.23 19.31
N LYS A 416 26.09 -32.23 20.44
CA LYS A 416 27.05 -33.29 20.76
C LYS A 416 26.40 -34.67 20.75
N SER A 417 25.31 -34.83 21.50
CA SER A 417 24.71 -36.15 21.74
C SER A 417 24.13 -36.77 20.47
N HIS A 418 23.68 -35.91 19.54
CA HIS A 418 23.10 -36.33 18.26
C HIS A 418 24.08 -36.30 17.09
N GLY A 419 25.36 -35.97 17.33
CA GLY A 419 26.42 -35.98 16.33
C GLY A 419 26.30 -34.85 15.29
N ILE A 420 25.75 -33.69 15.66
CA ILE A 420 25.49 -32.59 14.73
C ILE A 420 26.76 -31.75 14.54
N ALA A 421 27.31 -31.74 13.32
CA ALA A 421 28.45 -30.92 12.91
C ALA A 421 29.67 -31.00 13.87
N PRO A 422 30.26 -32.18 14.12
CA PRO A 422 31.41 -32.30 15.02
C PRO A 422 32.61 -31.47 14.51
N GLY A 423 33.39 -30.90 15.42
CA GLY A 423 34.61 -30.15 15.08
C GLY A 423 34.44 -28.67 14.75
N ILE A 424 33.19 -28.19 14.61
CA ILE A 424 32.93 -26.77 14.34
C ILE A 424 33.18 -25.89 15.57
N LEU A 425 33.26 -24.58 15.34
CA LEU A 425 33.36 -23.58 16.41
C LEU A 425 31.98 -23.29 17.00
N VAL A 426 31.85 -23.46 18.32
CA VAL A 426 30.62 -23.19 19.09
C VAL A 426 30.92 -22.37 20.34
N THR A 427 29.88 -21.83 20.96
CA THR A 427 29.88 -21.28 22.33
C THR A 427 28.78 -21.95 23.14
N SER A 428 28.81 -21.82 24.47
CA SER A 428 27.78 -22.37 25.35
C SER A 428 27.79 -21.67 26.71
N HIS A 429 26.92 -22.12 27.61
CA HIS A 429 27.06 -21.79 29.01
C HIS A 429 28.39 -22.32 29.56
N PRO A 430 29.11 -21.58 30.43
CA PRO A 430 30.39 -22.02 30.98
C PRO A 430 30.35 -23.40 31.65
N SER A 431 29.22 -23.74 32.28
CA SER A 431 29.07 -25.03 32.99
C SER A 431 29.11 -26.26 32.09
N VAL A 432 28.92 -26.10 30.77
CA VAL A 432 28.93 -27.22 29.81
C VAL A 432 30.10 -27.14 28.81
N LYS A 433 30.94 -26.10 28.90
CA LYS A 433 32.11 -25.87 28.03
C LYS A 433 32.99 -27.12 27.93
N GLN A 434 33.37 -27.68 29.07
CA GLN A 434 34.26 -28.83 29.14
C GLN A 434 33.68 -30.05 28.38
N LYS A 435 32.37 -30.30 28.52
CA LYS A 435 31.69 -31.41 27.85
C LYS A 435 31.73 -31.31 26.33
N LEU A 436 31.73 -30.10 25.77
CA LEU A 436 31.77 -29.84 24.33
C LEU A 436 33.19 -29.96 23.78
N VAL A 437 34.17 -29.39 24.49
CA VAL A 437 35.59 -29.47 24.10
C VAL A 437 36.07 -30.92 24.11
N GLU A 438 35.73 -31.69 25.14
CA GLU A 438 36.08 -33.12 25.22
C GLU A 438 35.42 -33.97 24.13
N SER A 439 34.32 -33.50 23.54
CA SER A 439 33.68 -34.14 22.38
C SER A 439 34.20 -33.65 21.03
N GLY A 440 35.25 -32.83 21.01
CA GLY A 440 35.93 -32.41 19.79
C GLY A 440 35.42 -31.12 19.15
N TYR A 441 34.48 -30.38 19.77
CA TYR A 441 34.11 -29.06 19.27
C TYR A 441 35.18 -28.02 19.58
N LYS A 442 35.40 -27.09 18.64
CA LYS A 442 36.19 -25.88 18.90
C LYS A 442 35.33 -24.91 19.71
N TYR A 443 35.94 -24.18 20.65
CA TYR A 443 35.19 -23.32 21.57
C TYR A 443 35.58 -21.84 21.44
N SER A 444 34.58 -20.97 21.33
CA SER A 444 34.75 -19.52 21.45
C SER A 444 34.04 -19.00 22.70
N GLU A 445 34.58 -17.92 23.27
CA GLU A 445 33.95 -17.20 24.36
C GLU A 445 33.03 -16.05 23.90
N ASP A 446 32.85 -15.88 22.60
CA ASP A 446 31.93 -14.89 22.04
C ASP A 446 30.47 -15.13 22.48
N ARG A 447 29.70 -14.04 22.52
CA ARG A 447 28.30 -14.04 22.99
C ARG A 447 27.37 -14.83 22.07
N VAL A 448 27.60 -14.75 20.77
CA VAL A 448 26.91 -15.50 19.72
C VAL A 448 27.95 -15.96 18.69
N VAL A 449 27.93 -17.23 18.32
CA VAL A 449 28.83 -17.84 17.33
C VAL A 449 28.01 -18.44 16.21
N VAL A 450 28.39 -18.18 14.97
CA VAL A 450 27.77 -18.75 13.77
C VAL A 450 28.82 -19.49 12.97
N THR A 451 28.64 -20.80 12.82
CA THR A 451 29.55 -21.66 12.02
C THR A 451 28.73 -22.72 11.31
N ASP A 452 28.86 -22.84 9.99
CA ASP A 452 28.22 -23.89 9.19
C ASP A 452 26.72 -24.11 9.48
N HIS A 453 25.94 -23.03 9.41
CA HIS A 453 24.49 -23.02 9.72
C HIS A 453 24.13 -23.44 11.16
N ILE A 454 25.12 -23.58 12.05
CA ILE A 454 24.92 -23.76 13.48
C ILE A 454 25.13 -22.41 14.17
N VAL A 455 24.13 -21.98 14.94
CA VAL A 455 24.16 -20.74 15.73
C VAL A 455 24.17 -21.11 17.20
N THR A 456 25.17 -20.67 17.96
CA THR A 456 25.23 -20.94 19.40
C THR A 456 25.36 -19.67 20.22
N SER A 457 24.86 -19.70 21.46
CA SER A 457 24.93 -18.56 22.38
C SER A 457 25.08 -19.01 23.84
N ARG A 458 25.46 -18.09 24.73
CA ARG A 458 26.01 -18.42 26.05
C ARG A 458 25.02 -18.62 27.18
N GLY A 459 23.88 -17.93 27.20
CA GLY A 459 22.98 -17.95 28.35
C GLY A 459 21.83 -16.95 28.26
N PRO A 460 21.05 -16.77 29.34
CA PRO A 460 19.88 -15.88 29.31
C PRO A 460 20.28 -14.42 29.03
N GLY A 461 21.46 -14.00 29.50
CA GLY A 461 22.02 -12.66 29.24
C GLY A 461 22.44 -12.40 27.79
N THR A 462 22.43 -13.40 26.91
CA THR A 462 22.74 -13.27 25.47
C THR A 462 21.55 -13.61 24.57
N ALA A 463 20.39 -13.96 25.14
CA ALA A 463 19.24 -14.47 24.40
C ALA A 463 18.67 -13.47 23.36
N LEU A 464 18.69 -12.17 23.66
CA LEU A 464 18.22 -11.14 22.73
C LEU A 464 19.15 -10.96 21.52
N GLU A 465 20.46 -10.90 21.75
CA GLU A 465 21.48 -10.86 20.68
C GLU A 465 21.42 -12.12 19.82
N PHE A 466 21.24 -13.28 20.45
CA PHE A 466 21.05 -14.55 19.77
C PHE A 466 19.82 -14.52 18.86
N ALA A 467 18.68 -14.07 19.36
CA ALA A 467 17.45 -13.98 18.58
C ALA A 467 17.56 -12.99 17.41
N LEU A 468 18.15 -11.81 17.64
CA LEU A 468 18.40 -10.83 16.58
C LEU A 468 19.39 -11.36 15.54
N LYS A 469 20.38 -12.17 15.94
CA LYS A 469 21.28 -12.83 14.99
C LYS A 469 20.54 -13.84 14.10
N LEU A 470 19.54 -14.55 14.62
CA LEU A 470 18.68 -15.41 13.80
C LEU A 470 17.84 -14.59 12.80
N VAL A 471 17.31 -13.43 13.22
CA VAL A 471 16.60 -12.51 12.30
C VAL A 471 17.55 -12.01 11.20
N GLU A 472 18.79 -11.64 11.55
CA GLU A 472 19.81 -11.23 10.58
C GLU A 472 20.06 -12.32 9.53
N LEU A 473 20.27 -13.56 9.97
CA LEU A 473 20.57 -14.68 9.08
C LEU A 473 19.40 -15.06 8.16
N LEU A 474 18.16 -14.91 8.64
CA LEU A 474 16.97 -15.32 7.89
C LEU A 474 16.36 -14.22 7.03
N LEU A 475 16.42 -12.96 7.48
CA LEU A 475 15.72 -11.81 6.90
C LEU A 475 16.61 -10.59 6.62
N GLY A 476 17.88 -10.62 7.05
CA GLY A 476 18.86 -9.55 6.81
C GLY A 476 18.86 -8.44 7.87
N MET A 477 19.91 -7.61 7.83
CA MET A 477 20.16 -6.54 8.82
C MET A 477 19.11 -5.44 8.86
N GLU A 478 18.41 -5.16 7.74
CA GLU A 478 17.36 -4.15 7.74
C GLU A 478 16.16 -4.56 8.60
N LYS A 479 15.79 -5.85 8.56
CA LYS A 479 14.74 -6.38 9.43
C LYS A 479 15.15 -6.35 10.90
N VAL A 480 16.44 -6.58 11.20
CA VAL A 480 16.98 -6.42 12.56
C VAL A 480 16.75 -5.00 13.06
N LYS A 481 17.09 -3.97 12.27
CA LYS A 481 16.86 -2.57 12.65
C LYS A 481 15.38 -2.26 12.86
N GLU A 482 14.51 -2.73 11.95
CA GLU A 482 13.05 -2.56 12.03
C GLU A 482 12.48 -3.13 13.34
N VAL A 483 12.95 -4.30 13.78
CA VAL A 483 12.46 -4.99 14.98
C VAL A 483 13.12 -4.46 16.25
N ALA A 484 14.42 -4.18 16.22
CA ALA A 484 15.19 -3.74 17.37
C ALA A 484 14.80 -2.33 17.85
N LEU A 485 14.48 -1.41 16.92
CA LEU A 485 14.12 -0.03 17.23
C LEU A 485 12.91 0.09 18.18
N PRO A 486 11.73 -0.49 17.90
CA PRO A 486 10.58 -0.43 18.82
C PRO A 486 10.80 -1.28 20.08
N MET A 487 11.75 -2.22 20.08
CA MET A 487 12.13 -3.01 21.25
C MET A 487 13.14 -2.29 22.15
N VAL A 488 13.65 -1.13 21.75
CA VAL A 488 14.61 -0.31 22.50
C VAL A 488 15.89 -1.11 22.81
N VAL A 489 16.33 -1.92 21.86
CA VAL A 489 17.59 -2.66 21.99
C VAL A 489 18.76 -1.69 21.83
N LYS A 490 19.79 -1.86 22.66
CA LYS A 490 21.01 -1.05 22.56
C LYS A 490 21.70 -1.30 21.21
N GLU A 491 21.99 -0.23 20.49
CA GLU A 491 22.72 -0.25 19.21
C GLU A 491 24.16 -0.77 19.33
#